data_AF-A0A7W6CLI3-F1
#
_entry.id   AF-A0A7W6CLI3-F1
#
_cell.length_a   1.000
_cell.length_b   1.000
_cell.length_c   1.000
_cell.angle_alpha   90.00
_cell.angle_beta   90.00
_cell.angle_gamma   90.00
#
_symmetry.space_group_name_H-M   'P 1'
#
loop_
_entity.id
_entity.type
_entity.pdbx_description
1 polymer ?
#
loop_
_entity_poly.entity_id
_entity_poly.type
_entity_poly.pdbx_seq_one_letter_code
_entity_poly.pdbx_strand_id
1 'polypeptide(L)'
;MTTRRYQSGEVDYDGHISRRGDNHLRGLLYEAATVILTRAMADSALRTWGLKLKEKIGFKRAAVAVARKLAVIMHAMLRTGEFFDRSVVVEG
;
A
#
# COMPACT_ATOMS: atom_id res chain seq x y z
N MET A 1 11.28 33.94 11.76
CA MET A 1 10.66 32.78 12.43
C MET A 1 9.53 32.27 11.55
N THR A 2 9.82 31.25 10.76
CA THR A 2 8.87 30.63 9.83
C THR A 2 8.43 29.29 10.39
N THR A 3 7.17 29.18 10.82
CA THR A 3 6.52 27.87 10.93
C THR A 3 5.47 27.79 9.82
N ARG A 4 5.96 27.33 8.68
CA ARG A 4 5.24 26.98 7.46
C ARG A 4 4.13 25.98 7.83
N ARG A 5 2.89 26.46 7.87
CA ARG A 5 1.68 25.63 7.98
C ARG A 5 1.68 24.65 6.80
N TYR A 6 2.00 23.39 7.05
CA TYR A 6 1.74 22.30 6.11
C TYR A 6 0.25 21.96 6.16
N GLN A 7 -0.56 22.80 5.53
CA GLN A 7 -1.78 22.33 4.87
C GLN A 7 -1.31 21.74 3.54
N SER A 8 -1.21 20.43 3.44
CA SER A 8 -1.01 19.76 2.17
C SER A 8 -1.93 18.56 2.10
N GLY A 9 -3.02 18.76 1.37
CA GLY A 9 -3.63 17.74 0.53
C GLY A 9 -4.24 16.56 1.26
N GLU A 10 -5.42 16.78 1.84
CA GLU A 10 -6.48 15.77 1.79
C GLU A 10 -6.86 15.61 0.31
N VAL A 11 -6.04 14.87 -0.44
CA VAL A 11 -6.37 14.42 -1.78
C VAL A 11 -6.13 12.93 -1.77
N ASP A 12 -7.15 12.21 -1.32
CA ASP A 12 -7.31 10.80 -1.60
C ASP A 12 -7.38 10.69 -3.13
N TYR A 13 -6.22 10.53 -3.77
CA TYR A 13 -6.20 10.18 -5.17
C TYR A 13 -6.92 8.85 -5.24
N ASP A 14 -8.12 8.86 -5.80
CA ASP A 14 -8.87 7.66 -6.20
C ASP A 14 -8.13 6.97 -7.35
N GLY A 15 -6.93 6.49 -7.06
CA GLY A 15 -6.15 5.64 -7.94
C GLY A 15 -6.56 4.21 -7.66
N HIS A 16 -7.82 3.86 -7.96
CA HIS A 16 -8.13 2.47 -8.23
C HIS A 16 -7.05 1.93 -9.17
N ILE A 17 -6.58 0.70 -8.93
CA ILE A 17 -5.79 -0.03 -9.92
C ILE A 17 -6.63 0.04 -11.20
N SER A 18 -6.14 0.81 -12.18
CA SER A 18 -6.96 1.32 -13.27
C SER A 18 -7.82 0.21 -13.86
N ARG A 19 -9.10 0.47 -14.14
CA ARG A 19 -9.94 -0.46 -14.96
C ARG A 19 -9.35 -0.68 -16.36
N ARG A 20 -8.36 0.13 -16.76
CA ARG A 20 -7.56 0.01 -17.99
C ARG A 20 -6.27 -0.82 -17.80
N GLY A 21 -5.99 -1.29 -16.58
CA GLY A 21 -4.86 -2.16 -16.24
C GLY A 21 -5.22 -3.63 -16.28
N ASP A 22 -4.20 -4.48 -16.33
CA ASP A 22 -4.35 -5.94 -16.40
C ASP A 22 -5.12 -6.50 -15.18
N ASN A 23 -6.25 -7.17 -15.42
CA ASN A 23 -7.03 -7.84 -14.39
C ASN A 23 -6.20 -8.91 -13.65
N HIS A 24 -5.28 -9.56 -14.36
CA HIS A 24 -4.38 -10.56 -13.79
C HIS A 24 -3.44 -9.93 -12.75
N LEU A 25 -2.87 -8.76 -13.05
CA LEU A 25 -2.03 -8.03 -12.11
C LEU A 25 -2.79 -7.65 -10.83
N ARG A 26 -4.05 -7.21 -10.95
CA ARG A 26 -4.89 -6.91 -9.78
C ARG A 26 -5.16 -8.15 -8.94
N GLY A 27 -5.39 -9.31 -9.57
CA GLY A 27 -5.53 -10.59 -8.90
C GLY A 27 -4.28 -10.96 -8.10
N LEU A 28 -3.11 -10.92 -8.76
CA LEU A 28 -1.82 -11.22 -8.14
C LEU A 28 -1.51 -10.29 -6.96
N LEU A 29 -1.76 -8.98 -7.10
CA LEU A 29 -1.55 -8.02 -6.01
C LEU A 29 -2.49 -8.28 -4.83
N TYR A 30 -3.73 -8.69 -5.08
CA TYR A 30 -4.67 -9.05 -4.02
C TYR A 30 -4.27 -10.33 -3.29
N GLU A 31 -3.81 -11.35 -4.02
CA GLU A 31 -3.26 -12.57 -3.45
C GLU A 31 -2.02 -12.29 -2.61
N ALA A 32 -1.09 -11.49 -3.12
CA ALA A 32 0.09 -11.06 -2.38
C ALA A 32 -0.28 -10.30 -1.10
N ALA A 33 -1.23 -9.37 -1.18
CA ALA A 33 -1.75 -8.65 -0.01
C ALA A 33 -2.40 -9.61 1.02
N THR A 34 -3.12 -10.61 0.54
CA THR A 34 -3.71 -11.65 1.39
C THR A 34 -2.63 -12.44 2.13
N VAL A 35 -1.56 -12.85 1.43
CA VAL A 35 -0.42 -13.55 2.03
C VAL A 35 0.29 -12.65 3.06
N ILE A 36 0.50 -11.37 2.76
CA ILE A 36 1.08 -10.39 3.70
C ILE A 36 0.25 -10.31 4.99
N LEU A 37 -1.08 -10.31 4.88
CA LEU A 37 -1.99 -10.17 6.03
C LEU A 37 -2.24 -11.47 6.80
N THR A 38 -1.93 -12.64 6.23
CA THR A 38 -2.34 -13.94 6.82
C THR A 38 -1.19 -14.89 7.11
N ARG A 39 -0.10 -14.85 6.33
CA ARG A 39 0.97 -15.85 6.36
C ARG A 39 2.37 -15.26 6.50
N ALA A 40 2.58 -14.00 6.14
CA ALA A 40 3.90 -13.38 6.26
C ALA A 40 4.32 -13.29 7.74
N MET A 41 5.46 -13.93 8.04
CA MET A 41 6.11 -13.90 9.36
C MET A 41 7.08 -12.71 9.50
N ALA A 42 7.53 -12.15 8.38
CA ALA A 42 8.41 -10.99 8.37
C ALA A 42 7.62 -9.73 8.76
N ASP A 43 8.08 -9.06 9.81
CA ASP A 43 7.52 -7.77 10.17
C ASP A 43 7.94 -6.70 9.17
N SER A 44 6.99 -5.86 8.79
CA SER A 44 7.18 -4.74 7.90
C SER A 44 6.16 -3.67 8.21
N ALA A 45 6.53 -2.42 7.96
CA ALA A 45 5.67 -1.26 8.04
C ALA A 45 4.36 -1.45 7.25
N LEU A 46 4.44 -2.05 6.05
CA LEU A 46 3.29 -2.38 5.22
C LEU A 46 2.36 -3.41 5.89
N ARG A 47 2.91 -4.50 6.44
CA ARG A 47 2.14 -5.54 7.13
C ARG A 47 1.48 -4.98 8.38
N THR A 48 2.23 -4.27 9.22
CA THR A 48 1.72 -3.68 10.47
C THR A 48 0.64 -2.64 10.21
N TRP A 49 0.82 -1.77 9.20
CA TRP A 49 -0.23 -0.87 8.74
C TRP A 49 -1.46 -1.62 8.22
N GLY A 50 -1.26 -2.67 7.41
CA GLY A 50 -2.35 -3.48 6.85
C GLY A 50 -3.16 -4.24 7.91
N LEU A 51 -2.51 -4.74 8.96
CA LEU A 51 -3.19 -5.40 10.08
C LEU A 51 -4.04 -4.41 10.89
N LYS A 52 -3.49 -3.23 11.21
CA LYS A 52 -4.26 -2.14 11.85
C LYS A 52 -5.46 -1.72 11.00
N LEU A 53 -5.29 -1.70 9.67
CA LEU A 53 -6.38 -1.37 8.76
C LEU A 53 -7.44 -2.47 8.74
N LYS A 54 -7.04 -3.74 8.72
CA LYS A 54 -7.94 -4.90 8.80
C LYS A 54 -8.87 -4.83 10.01
N GLU A 55 -8.34 -4.41 11.16
CA GLU A 55 -9.14 -4.25 12.39
C GLU A 55 -10.21 -3.15 12.25
N LYS A 56 -9.92 -2.08 11.51
CA LYS A 56 -10.82 -0.93 11.34
C LYS A 56 -11.90 -1.13 10.27
N ILE A 57 -11.53 -1.67 9.10
CA ILE A 57 -12.41 -1.70 7.92
C ILE A 57 -12.72 -3.11 7.40
N GLY A 58 -12.23 -4.14 8.10
CA GLY A 58 -12.41 -5.54 7.74
C GLY A 58 -11.44 -6.03 6.65
N PHE A 59 -11.33 -7.35 6.55
CA PHE A 59 -10.29 -8.02 5.76
C PHE A 59 -10.32 -7.67 4.27
N LYS A 60 -11.48 -7.75 3.61
CA LYS A 60 -11.58 -7.56 2.16
C LYS A 60 -11.11 -6.16 1.73
N ARG A 61 -11.55 -5.12 2.46
CA ARG A 61 -11.18 -3.72 2.16
C ARG A 61 -9.71 -3.45 2.49
N ALA A 62 -9.22 -3.99 3.61
CA ALA A 62 -7.80 -3.88 3.97
C ALA A 62 -6.88 -4.58 2.95
N ALA A 63 -7.25 -5.76 2.45
CA ALA A 63 -6.47 -6.46 1.42
C ALA A 63 -6.38 -5.64 0.12
N VAL A 64 -7.47 -4.99 -0.31
CA VAL A 64 -7.44 -4.09 -1.48
C VAL A 64 -6.52 -2.88 -1.23
N ALA A 65 -6.59 -2.27 -0.06
CA ALA A 65 -5.74 -1.13 0.30
C ALA A 65 -4.26 -1.51 0.37
N VAL A 66 -3.94 -2.68 0.93
CA VAL A 66 -2.57 -3.22 0.97
C VAL A 66 -2.06 -3.53 -0.45
N ALA A 67 -2.89 -4.14 -1.30
CA ALA A 67 -2.54 -4.41 -2.71
C ALA A 67 -2.21 -3.12 -3.46
N ARG A 68 -3.02 -2.06 -3.27
CA ARG A 68 -2.76 -0.74 -3.85
C ARG A 68 -1.43 -0.17 -3.37
N LYS A 69 -1.18 -0.20 -2.06
CA LYS A 69 0.05 0.33 -1.48
C LYS A 69 1.29 -0.45 -1.92
N LEU A 70 1.18 -1.77 -2.03
CA LEU A 70 2.22 -2.64 -2.57
C LEU A 70 2.55 -2.26 -4.02
N ALA A 71 1.54 -2.03 -4.86
CA ALA A 71 1.74 -1.63 -6.25
C ALA A 71 2.48 -0.29 -6.38
N VAL A 72 2.17 0.68 -5.52
CA VAL A 72 2.87 1.97 -5.46
C VAL A 72 4.34 1.78 -5.09
N ILE A 73 4.62 0.96 -4.07
CA ILE A 73 6.01 0.67 -3.65
C ILE A 73 6.78 -0.02 -4.78
N MET A 74 6.20 -1.06 -5.40
CA MET A 74 6.83 -1.77 -6.52
C MET A 74 7.09 -0.84 -7.70
N HIS A 75 6.16 0.06 -8.01
CA HIS A 75 6.34 1.05 -9.07
C HIS A 75 7.45 2.05 -8.75
N ALA A 76 7.54 2.51 -7.49
CA ALA A 76 8.64 3.38 -7.05
C ALA A 76 9.99 2.68 -7.17
N MET A 77 10.10 1.43 -6.68
CA MET A 77 11.30 0.61 -6.82
C MET A 77 11.73 0.44 -8.28
N LEU A 78 10.78 0.18 -9.20
CA LEU A 78 11.06 0.07 -10.62
C LEU A 78 11.58 1.39 -11.24
N ARG A 79 11.14 2.53 -10.72
CA ARG A 79 11.57 3.85 -11.22
C ARG A 79 12.90 4.31 -10.64
N THR A 80 13.16 4.03 -9.37
CA THR A 80 14.37 4.48 -8.66
C THR A 80 15.50 3.45 -8.71
N GLY A 81 15.18 2.17 -8.98
CA GLY A 81 16.13 1.06 -8.87
C GLY A 81 16.43 0.66 -7.43
N GLU A 82 15.74 1.24 -6.45
CA GLU A 82 15.94 0.95 -5.03
C GLU A 82 15.21 -0.32 -4.60
N PHE A 83 15.75 -0.99 -3.58
CA PHE A 83 15.15 -2.20 -3.02
C PHE A 83 13.99 -1.89 -2.06
N PHE A 84 13.18 -2.91 -1.76
CA PHE A 84 12.06 -2.79 -0.83
C PHE A 84 12.55 -2.48 0.59
N ASP A 85 12.22 -1.30 1.10
CA ASP A 85 12.44 -0.94 2.49
C ASP A 85 11.26 -1.38 3.37
N ARG A 86 11.55 -2.25 4.33
CA ARG A 86 10.57 -2.78 5.28
C ARG A 86 10.10 -1.76 6.31
N SER A 87 10.81 -0.65 6.49
CA SER A 87 10.53 0.37 7.51
C SER A 87 9.64 1.50 7.00
N VAL A 88 9.53 1.69 5.69
CA VAL A 88 8.81 2.82 5.11
C VAL A 88 7.32 2.54 5.04
N VAL A 89 6.54 3.28 5.83
CA VAL A 89 5.12 3.47 5.58
C VAL A 89 5.02 4.56 4.52
N VAL A 90 4.70 4.23 3.27
CA VAL A 90 4.36 5.25 2.27
C VAL A 90 3.07 5.94 2.76
N GLU A 91 3.17 7.04 3.47
CA GLU A 91 2.01 7.83 3.85
C GLU A 91 1.40 8.38 2.56
N GLY A 92 0.17 7.95 2.29
CA GLY A 92 -0.64 8.38 1.17
C GLY A 92 -1.88 9.03 1.73
#